data_AF-A0A962N223-F1
#
_entry.id   AF-A0A962N223-F1
#
_cell.length_a   1.000
_cell.length_b   1.000
_cell.length_c   1.000
_cell.angle_alpha   90.00
_cell.angle_beta   90.00
_cell.angle_gamma   90.00
#
_symmetry.space_group_name_H-M   'P 1'
#
loop_
_entity.id
_entity.type
_entity.pdbx_description
1 polymer ?
#
loop_
_entity_poly.entity_id
_entity_poly.type
_entity_poly.pdbx_seq_one_letter_code
_entity_poly.pdbx_strand_id
1 'polypeptide(L)'
;MSVFELPRPLQDYFAFAELERRNDTRRFSITLPYRDGERLEHIQWWWRVGDKEQELIGDAGVADRRAKEIARFGRHIERWLENNRQSLTGDEPIPVLRRNGSRPAGAHSAAQTDGADDATTQSSADWQPPQVAAG
;
A
#
# COMPACT_ATOMS: atom_id res chain seq x y z
N MET A 1 -12.74 -6.41 15.32
CA MET A 1 -11.93 -5.33 15.91
C MET A 1 -11.57 -4.39 14.77
N SER A 2 -11.92 -3.12 14.88
CA SER A 2 -11.70 -2.16 13.79
C SER A 2 -10.20 -1.97 13.56
N VAL A 3 -9.73 -2.21 12.33
CA VAL A 3 -8.34 -1.96 11.92
C VAL A 3 -8.08 -0.51 11.53
N PHE A 4 -9.14 0.31 11.52
CA PHE A 4 -9.08 1.75 11.28
C PHE A 4 -9.71 2.50 12.46
N GLU A 5 -8.97 3.43 13.03
CA GLU A 5 -9.45 4.43 13.98
C GLU A 5 -9.08 5.82 13.45
N LEU A 6 -9.72 6.20 12.34
CA LEU A 6 -9.46 7.44 11.63
C LEU A 6 -10.68 8.38 11.70
N PRO A 7 -10.49 9.71 11.77
CA PRO A 7 -11.59 10.68 11.83
C PRO A 7 -12.33 10.83 10.49
N ARG A 8 -11.80 10.26 9.42
CA ARG A 8 -12.34 10.30 8.06
C ARG A 8 -12.28 8.91 7.44
N PRO A 9 -13.11 8.61 6.42
CA PRO A 9 -13.01 7.38 5.65
C PRO A 9 -11.59 7.19 5.13
N LEU A 10 -11.10 5.94 5.12
CA LEU A 10 -9.75 5.60 4.61
C LEU A 10 -9.50 6.14 3.19
N GLN A 11 -10.55 6.14 2.36
CA GLN A 11 -10.49 6.56 0.97
C GLN A 11 -10.13 8.05 0.81
N ASP A 12 -10.40 8.88 1.82
CA ASP A 12 -10.08 10.32 1.79
C ASP A 12 -8.56 10.57 1.93
N TYR A 13 -7.81 9.58 2.42
CA TYR A 13 -6.35 9.64 2.53
C TYR A 13 -5.63 9.15 1.26
N PHE A 14 -6.39 8.67 0.26
CA PHE A 14 -5.82 8.14 -0.96
C PHE A 14 -5.41 9.26 -1.92
N ALA A 15 -4.13 9.31 -2.25
CA ALA A 15 -3.61 10.13 -3.33
C ALA A 15 -3.75 9.37 -4.66
N PHE A 16 -4.50 9.94 -5.60
CA PHE A 16 -4.65 9.39 -6.94
C PHE A 16 -3.75 10.12 -7.93
N ALA A 17 -3.06 9.36 -8.77
CA ALA A 17 -2.29 9.91 -9.88
C ALA A 17 -2.56 9.11 -11.17
N GLU A 18 -2.74 9.85 -12.26
CA GLU A 18 -2.62 9.30 -13.61
C GLU A 18 -1.18 9.46 -14.06
N LEU A 19 -0.55 8.35 -14.44
CA LEU A 19 0.81 8.32 -14.95
C LEU A 19 0.78 8.38 -16.47
N GLU A 20 1.87 8.90 -17.05
CA GLU A 20 2.03 9.04 -18.50
C GLU A 20 1.59 7.79 -19.27
N ARG A 21 0.89 8.04 -20.38
CA ARG A 21 0.48 7.01 -21.34
C ARG A 21 1.74 6.38 -21.93
N ARG A 22 1.93 5.09 -21.68
CA ARG A 22 2.96 4.29 -22.37
C ARG A 22 2.27 3.19 -23.18
N ASN A 23 2.60 3.11 -24.47
CA ASN A 23 2.16 2.05 -25.37
C ASN A 23 0.63 1.86 -25.35
N ASP A 24 -0.14 2.89 -25.70
CA ASP A 24 -1.61 2.79 -25.84
C ASP A 24 -2.33 2.28 -24.59
N THR A 25 -1.78 2.65 -23.43
CA THR A 25 -2.30 2.26 -22.12
C THR A 25 -2.21 3.44 -21.17
N ARG A 26 -3.35 3.79 -20.54
CA ARG A 26 -3.38 4.73 -19.41
C ARG A 26 -3.06 3.98 -18.13
N ARG A 27 -2.12 4.49 -17.35
CA ARG A 27 -1.72 3.89 -16.08
C ARG A 27 -2.16 4.79 -14.94
N PHE A 28 -2.70 4.17 -13.91
CA PHE A 28 -3.20 4.88 -12.73
C PHE A 28 -2.57 4.29 -11.48
N SER A 29 -2.40 5.12 -10.48
CA SER A 29 -1.99 4.70 -9.15
C SER A 29 -2.85 5.31 -8.06
N ILE A 30 -3.13 4.52 -7.03
CA ILE A 30 -3.64 4.97 -5.74
C ILE A 30 -2.52 4.78 -4.73
N THR A 31 -2.21 5.81 -3.96
CA THR A 31 -1.19 5.79 -2.93
C THR A 31 -1.81 6.14 -1.58
N LEU A 32 -1.56 5.32 -0.57
CA LEU A 32 -1.85 5.64 0.82
C LEU A 32 -0.52 5.94 1.54
N PRO A 33 -0.21 7.22 1.84
CA PRO A 33 0.88 7.55 2.74
C PRO A 33 0.50 7.22 4.18
N TYR A 34 1.45 6.73 4.96
CA TYR A 34 1.28 6.47 6.39
C TYR A 34 2.59 6.70 7.14
N ARG A 35 2.51 6.99 8.44
CA ARG A 35 3.68 7.09 9.31
C ARG A 35 3.90 5.79 10.08
N ASP A 36 5.12 5.27 10.08
CA ASP A 36 5.58 4.19 10.96
C ASP A 36 6.65 4.76 11.91
N GLY A 37 6.22 5.14 13.11
CA GLY A 37 7.03 5.94 14.01
C GLY A 37 7.41 7.29 13.39
N GLU A 38 8.70 7.55 13.26
CA GLU A 38 9.25 8.76 12.62
C GLU A 38 9.36 8.65 11.09
N ARG A 39 9.10 7.47 10.51
CA ARG A 39 9.28 7.22 9.07
C ARG A 39 7.98 7.46 8.32
N LEU A 40 8.05 8.23 7.24
CA LEU A 40 6.96 8.34 6.28
C LEU A 40 7.11 7.24 5.23
N GLU A 41 6.13 6.36 5.16
CA GLU A 41 6.04 5.24 4.23
C GLU A 41 4.79 5.38 3.36
N HIS A 42 4.67 4.54 2.33
CA HIS A 42 3.49 4.53 1.48
C HIS A 42 3.19 3.15 0.92
N ILE A 43 1.90 2.84 0.77
CA ILE A 43 1.44 1.68 -0.01
C ILE A 43 0.88 2.20 -1.32
N GLN A 44 1.28 1.58 -2.42
CA GLN A 44 0.81 1.95 -3.75
C GLN A 44 0.13 0.80 -4.47
N TRP A 45 -1.01 1.09 -5.08
CA TRP A 45 -1.78 0.20 -5.92
C TRP A 45 -1.82 0.73 -7.34
N TRP A 46 -1.50 -0.12 -8.31
CA TRP A 46 -1.41 0.27 -9.72
C TRP A 46 -2.39 -0.52 -10.55
N TRP A 47 -3.03 0.15 -11.51
CA TRP A 47 -3.79 -0.51 -12.56
C TRP A 47 -3.60 0.22 -13.88
N ARG A 48 -4.05 -0.42 -14.94
CA ARG A 48 -3.95 0.08 -16.30
C ARG A 48 -5.26 -0.13 -17.03
N VAL A 49 -5.54 0.76 -17.97
CA VAL A 49 -6.66 0.66 -18.91
C VAL A 49 -6.04 0.74 -20.31
N GLY A 50 -6.23 -0.31 -21.11
CA GLY A 50 -5.78 -0.31 -22.50
C GLY A 50 -6.71 0.51 -23.39
N ASP A 51 -6.21 1.01 -24.51
CA ASP A 51 -6.99 1.89 -25.40
C ASP A 51 -8.28 1.26 -25.91
N LYS A 52 -8.25 -0.01 -26.32
CA LYS A 52 -9.47 -0.75 -26.72
C LYS A 52 -10.49 -0.85 -25.58
N GLU A 53 -10.02 -0.98 -24.35
CA GLU A 53 -10.88 -1.02 -23.17
C GLU A 53 -11.45 0.36 -22.87
N GLN A 54 -10.64 1.42 -22.98
CA GLN A 54 -11.09 2.80 -22.84
C GLN A 54 -12.11 3.19 -23.91
N GLU A 55 -11.93 2.77 -25.16
CA GLU A 55 -12.86 3.02 -26.26
C GLU A 55 -14.22 2.35 -26.01
N LEU A 56 -14.21 1.15 -25.43
CA LEU A 56 -15.43 0.41 -25.08
C LEU A 56 -16.18 1.01 -23.88
N ILE A 57 -15.45 1.43 -22.83
CA ILE A 57 -16.07 1.84 -21.57
C ILE A 57 -16.21 3.37 -21.43
N GLY A 58 -15.50 4.14 -22.25
CA GLY A 58 -15.42 5.59 -22.18
C GLY A 58 -14.82 6.12 -20.87
N ASP A 59 -14.74 7.44 -20.72
CA ASP A 59 -14.24 8.05 -19.48
C ASP A 59 -15.14 7.75 -18.27
N ALA A 60 -16.44 7.58 -18.47
CA ALA A 60 -17.37 7.16 -17.42
C ALA A 60 -17.02 5.75 -16.89
N GLY A 61 -16.72 4.81 -17.78
CA GLY A 61 -16.31 3.47 -17.36
C GLY A 61 -14.92 3.42 -16.74
N VAL A 62 -14.01 4.34 -17.10
CA VAL A 62 -12.74 4.53 -16.40
C VAL A 62 -12.99 5.02 -14.96
N ALA A 63 -13.94 5.94 -14.75
CA ALA A 63 -14.33 6.39 -13.42
C ALA A 63 -14.96 5.26 -12.57
N ASP A 64 -15.81 4.42 -13.16
CA ASP A 64 -16.37 3.24 -12.50
C ASP A 64 -15.29 2.23 -12.14
N ARG A 65 -14.31 2.02 -13.03
CA ARG A 65 -13.15 1.18 -12.76
C ARG A 65 -12.33 1.73 -11.61
N ARG A 66 -12.08 3.04 -11.60
CA ARG A 66 -11.39 3.71 -10.48
C ARG A 66 -12.13 3.47 -9.16
N ALA A 67 -13.44 3.61 -9.11
CA ALA A 67 -14.22 3.32 -7.89
C ALA A 67 -14.05 1.87 -7.42
N LYS A 68 -14.06 0.91 -8.35
CA LYS A 68 -13.83 -0.51 -8.06
C LYS A 68 -12.40 -0.77 -7.55
N GLU A 69 -11.39 -0.14 -8.15
CA GLU A 69 -10.00 -0.27 -7.72
C GLU A 69 -9.75 0.38 -6.36
N ILE A 70 -10.40 1.51 -6.04
CA ILE A 70 -10.39 2.12 -4.70
C ILE A 70 -10.97 1.15 -3.66
N ALA A 71 -12.12 0.52 -3.95
CA ALA A 71 -12.72 -0.45 -3.03
C ALA A 71 -11.83 -1.69 -2.84
N ARG A 72 -11.20 -2.19 -3.92
CA ARG A 72 -10.23 -3.29 -3.86
C ARG A 72 -9.02 -2.92 -3.02
N PHE A 73 -8.49 -1.71 -3.21
CA PHE A 73 -7.34 -1.22 -2.46
C PHE A 73 -7.65 -1.06 -0.98
N GLY A 74 -8.81 -0.48 -0.63
CA GLY A 74 -9.27 -0.41 0.76
C GLY A 74 -9.32 -1.78 1.43
N ARG A 75 -9.93 -2.77 0.77
CA ARG A 75 -9.98 -4.16 1.27
C ARG A 75 -8.61 -4.82 1.35
N HIS A 76 -7.69 -4.47 0.44
CA HIS A 76 -6.32 -4.95 0.49
C HIS A 76 -5.59 -4.38 1.72
N ILE A 77 -5.74 -3.09 2.01
CA ILE A 77 -5.18 -2.44 3.19
C ILE A 77 -5.77 -3.05 4.47
N GLU A 78 -7.08 -3.26 4.53
CA GLU A 78 -7.74 -3.97 5.65
C GLU A 78 -7.06 -5.30 5.93
N ARG A 79 -6.99 -6.17 4.91
CA ARG A 79 -6.40 -7.49 5.04
C ARG A 79 -4.91 -7.42 5.40
N TRP A 80 -4.18 -6.45 4.84
CA TRP A 80 -2.77 -6.23 5.16
C TRP A 80 -2.60 -5.84 6.63
N LEU A 81 -3.42 -4.92 7.15
CA LEU A 81 -3.39 -4.52 8.57
C LEU A 81 -3.77 -5.69 9.49
N GLU A 82 -4.82 -6.44 9.16
CA GLU A 82 -5.24 -7.62 9.91
C GLU A 82 -4.13 -8.66 10.00
N ASN A 83 -3.50 -9.01 8.87
CA ASN A 83 -2.43 -9.99 8.79
C ASN A 83 -1.20 -9.57 9.60
N ASN A 84 -0.87 -8.28 9.61
CA ASN A 84 0.28 -7.76 10.35
C ASN A 84 -0.06 -7.37 11.80
N ARG A 85 -1.31 -7.59 12.24
CA ARG A 85 -1.83 -7.14 13.55
C ARG A 85 -1.55 -5.65 13.79
N GLN A 86 -1.83 -4.85 12.79
CA GLN A 86 -1.65 -3.40 12.80
C GLN A 86 -3.00 -2.69 12.71
N SER A 87 -3.01 -1.41 13.08
CA SER A 87 -4.12 -0.49 12.86
C SER A 87 -3.60 0.84 12.32
N LEU A 88 -4.43 1.52 11.54
CA LEU A 88 -4.18 2.91 11.17
C LEU A 88 -4.99 3.81 12.10
N THR A 89 -4.31 4.71 12.79
CA THR A 89 -4.92 5.65 13.74
C THR A 89 -4.40 7.06 13.52
N GLY A 90 -5.08 8.04 14.09
CA GLY A 90 -4.58 9.41 14.18
C GLY A 90 -5.51 10.44 13.54
N ASP A 91 -5.48 11.64 14.11
CA ASP A 91 -6.28 12.79 13.69
C ASP A 91 -5.58 13.67 12.64
N GLU A 92 -4.34 13.32 12.27
CA GLU A 92 -3.52 14.04 11.30
C GLU A 92 -3.87 13.69 9.84
N PRO A 93 -3.52 14.55 8.86
CA PRO A 93 -3.76 14.29 7.43
C PRO A 93 -3.02 13.05 6.89
N ILE A 94 -2.05 12.52 7.64
CA ILE A 94 -1.36 11.28 7.32
C ILE A 94 -1.62 10.28 8.46
N PRO A 95 -2.28 9.14 8.18
CA PRO A 95 -2.53 8.11 9.17
C PRO A 95 -1.24 7.58 9.79
N VAL A 96 -1.28 7.24 11.08
CA VAL A 96 -0.18 6.62 11.82
C VAL A 96 -0.44 5.13 11.97
N LEU A 97 0.55 4.32 11.63
CA LEU A 97 0.52 2.88 11.78
C LEU A 97 0.86 2.52 13.23
N ARG A 98 -0.09 1.87 13.91
CA ARG A 98 0.09 1.31 15.26
C ARG A 98 0.14 -0.20 15.16
N ARG A 99 1.12 -0.83 15.79
CA ARG A 99 1.08 -2.29 16.00
C ARG A 99 0.13 -2.59 17.15
N ASN A 100 -0.91 -3.38 16.88
CA ASN A 100 -1.85 -3.87 17.88
C ASN A 100 -1.15 -5.03 18.61
N GLY A 101 -0.23 -4.68 19.52
CA GLY A 101 0.51 -5.67 20.29
C GLY A 101 -0.41 -6.55 21.10
N SER A 102 -0.26 -7.87 20.96
CA SER A 102 -0.57 -8.77 22.06
C SER A 102 0.37 -8.42 23.22
N ARG A 103 -0.21 -7.86 24.30
CA ARG A 103 0.33 -7.71 25.67
C ARG A 103 1.60 -6.85 25.80
N PRO A 104 1.69 -5.93 26.78
CA PRO A 104 2.96 -5.26 27.06
C PRO A 104 4.00 -6.31 27.47
N ALA A 105 5.00 -6.52 26.62
CA ALA A 105 6.27 -7.07 27.08
C ALA A 105 6.85 -6.05 28.06
N GLY A 106 7.15 -6.54 29.27
CA GLY A 106 7.41 -5.70 30.42
C GLY A 106 8.55 -4.70 30.22
N ALA A 107 8.47 -3.64 31.03
CA ALA A 107 9.58 -2.93 31.63
C ALA A 107 10.95 -3.17 30.98
N HIS A 108 11.37 -2.20 30.16
CA HIS A 108 12.78 -2.02 29.87
C HIS A 108 13.49 -1.57 31.15
N SER A 109 13.84 -2.53 32.01
CA SER A 109 14.89 -2.39 33.01
C SER A 109 15.99 -3.42 32.70
N ALA A 110 17.06 -2.89 32.14
CA ALA A 110 18.46 -3.27 32.24
C ALA A 110 18.89 -4.75 32.19
N ALA A 111 19.95 -4.94 31.39
CA ALA A 111 20.92 -6.04 31.40
C ALA A 111 20.56 -7.29 30.58
N GLN A 112 21.11 -7.37 29.36
CA GLN A 112 22.13 -8.39 29.07
C GLN A 112 22.81 -8.14 27.71
N THR A 113 24.12 -7.87 27.80
CA THR A 113 25.14 -8.20 26.80
C THR A 113 25.24 -9.72 26.66
N ASP A 114 25.38 -10.23 25.43
CA ASP A 114 26.48 -11.06 24.91
C ASP A 114 26.04 -12.01 23.78
N GLY A 115 26.91 -12.21 22.79
CA GLY A 115 26.87 -13.30 21.79
C GLY A 115 25.99 -13.04 20.55
N ALA A 116 26.54 -12.59 19.42
CA ALA A 116 27.30 -13.35 18.41
C ALA A 116 26.41 -14.08 17.38
N ASP A 117 26.59 -13.64 16.14
CA ASP A 117 26.41 -14.31 14.84
C ASP A 117 25.10 -15.04 14.52
N ASP A 118 24.33 -14.47 13.58
CA ASP A 118 24.09 -15.17 12.31
C ASP A 118 23.78 -14.15 11.20
N ALA A 119 24.60 -14.21 10.16
CA ALA A 119 24.46 -13.44 8.95
C ALA A 119 23.38 -14.07 8.05
N THR A 120 22.44 -13.28 7.54
CA THR A 120 21.96 -13.44 6.15
C THR A 120 21.41 -12.12 5.62
N THR A 121 22.29 -11.49 4.86
CA THR A 121 22.07 -10.46 3.85
C THR A 121 21.01 -10.89 2.82
N GLN A 122 19.95 -10.09 2.70
CA GLN A 122 19.49 -9.47 1.44
C GLN A 122 19.12 -10.39 0.24
N SER A 123 17.84 -10.39 -0.14
CA SER A 123 17.42 -10.45 -1.57
C SER A 123 15.98 -9.97 -1.73
N SER A 124 15.87 -8.66 -1.92
CA SER A 124 14.79 -8.04 -2.69
C SER A 124 15.20 -8.02 -4.17
N ALA A 125 14.22 -8.20 -5.06
CA ALA A 125 14.26 -7.98 -6.51
C ALA A 125 14.90 -9.09 -7.38
N ASP A 126 14.05 -9.90 -8.01
CA ASP A 126 14.24 -10.26 -9.42
C ASP A 126 12.85 -10.49 -10.07
N TRP A 127 12.32 -9.45 -10.71
CA TRP A 127 11.25 -9.59 -11.70
C TRP A 127 11.79 -9.05 -13.02
N GLN A 128 12.00 -9.96 -13.97
CA GLN A 128 12.50 -9.67 -15.31
C GLN A 128 11.37 -9.31 -16.28
N PRO A 129 11.57 -8.30 -17.16
CA PRO A 129 10.65 -8.05 -18.27
C PRO A 129 10.83 -9.10 -19.39
N PRO A 130 9.78 -9.44 -20.16
CA PRO A 130 9.89 -10.36 -21.29
C PRO A 130 10.68 -9.72 -22.45
N GLN A 131 11.66 -10.45 -22.97
CA GLN A 131 12.34 -10.10 -24.22
C GLN A 131 11.43 -10.41 -25.41
N VAL A 132 11.09 -9.38 -26.19
CA VAL A 132 10.43 -9.52 -27.48
C VAL A 132 11.48 -9.89 -28.52
N ALA A 133 11.42 -11.13 -29.02
CA ALA A 133 12.18 -11.55 -30.19
C ALA A 133 11.48 -10.99 -31.44
N ALA A 134 12.18 -10.13 -32.17
CA ALA A 134 11.82 -9.75 -33.53
C ALA A 134 12.13 -10.92 -34.46
N GLY A 135 11.14 -11.31 -35.26
CA GLY A 135 11.25 -12.27 -36.36
C GLY A 135 10.24 -11.89 -37.44
#